data_AF-A0A1E2S038-F1
#
_entry.id   AF-A0A1E2S038-F1
#
_cell.length_a   1.000
_cell.length_b   1.000
_cell.length_c   1.000
_cell.angle_alpha   90.00
_cell.angle_beta   90.00
_cell.angle_gamma   90.00
#
_symmetry.space_group_name_H-M   'P 1'
#
loop_
_entity.id
_entity.type
_entity.pdbx_description
1 polymer ?
#
loop_
_entity_poly.entity_id
_entity_poly.type
_entity_poly.pdbx_seq_one_letter_code
_entity_poly.pdbx_strand_id
1 'polypeptide(L)'
;MFSLFFGRAAFFSRAVRAAVILSLAIVFSASAAMAQEQEMEWSVYSNEDDGLATLNFGVPETDHLQFQASCEAAEPILIEIGADVSGLREGETVDVLFTGDAYDQTVEARVSGLQAEIGITGVTIKTKPDDPIWGAMSELDEIGYGVKGKPAETLILNGAGPKIQDFLEACKAYAENAASEQAAADEDSGPGISEKEAYEEAKDVGTVEAWEAFVKNFPSGFRADLARARISRLSDRAEAPAPAPEQPAAPPAAPPPPAASAPAPAPALGTVDLGPGSASWTNFNYELDEGNASAYAAGVQANGVKLITYCAPGKRLILLLEESPHGAYPQFQERVLQGLSNPIGVGFDPSAGKMLINYSNGASVAGTAYFQELDGSVRVTDPNAQGGFLPAGAEVFNLIKESTASFSAPPFQATFQLKGSKNAICAVLNRCGAAAPVCAQPKPALRPKDKPRGGCRAGQIKVDGKCMSRSNAIGYCGPGYTPRGGRCVLRSQPQAPRCPNGLVWSAQEGCHEDD
;
A
#
# COMPACT_ATOMS: atom_id res chain seq x y z
N MET A 1 53.81 21.27 -48.97
CA MET A 1 53.27 21.90 -50.19
C MET A 1 51.76 21.71 -50.16
N PHE A 2 51.01 22.55 -49.45
CA PHE A 2 50.36 23.76 -49.97
C PHE A 2 49.75 23.58 -51.37
N SER A 3 48.42 23.49 -51.45
CA SER A 3 47.59 24.54 -52.05
C SER A 3 46.10 24.23 -51.96
N LEU A 4 45.41 25.09 -51.22
CA LEU A 4 43.98 25.41 -51.34
C LEU A 4 43.70 26.06 -52.69
N PHE A 5 42.54 25.82 -53.32
CA PHE A 5 41.91 26.84 -54.15
C PHE A 5 40.37 26.77 -54.09
N PHE A 6 39.82 27.93 -53.72
CA PHE A 6 38.42 28.36 -53.74
C PHE A 6 37.89 28.60 -55.17
N GLY A 7 36.56 28.57 -55.33
CA GLY A 7 35.85 29.20 -56.46
C GLY A 7 34.41 28.67 -56.62
N ARG A 8 33.41 29.13 -55.86
CA ARG A 8 32.51 30.28 -56.09
C ARG A 8 31.76 30.32 -57.45
N ALA A 9 30.45 30.05 -57.35
CA ALA A 9 29.30 30.81 -57.83
C ALA A 9 29.11 31.12 -59.33
N ALA A 10 27.94 30.78 -59.89
CA ALA A 10 26.81 31.72 -60.05
C ALA A 10 25.72 31.21 -61.03
N PHE A 11 24.46 31.37 -60.60
CA PHE A 11 23.26 31.81 -61.34
C PHE A 11 23.01 31.31 -62.79
N PHE A 12 21.85 30.69 -63.00
CA PHE A 12 20.81 31.30 -63.85
C PHE A 12 19.42 30.73 -63.54
N SER A 13 18.49 31.66 -63.32
CA SER A 13 17.06 31.48 -63.08
C SER A 13 16.30 31.36 -64.39
N ARG A 14 15.26 30.51 -64.47
CA ARG A 14 13.95 30.84 -65.09
C ARG A 14 12.91 29.70 -64.95
N ALA A 15 11.95 29.96 -64.07
CA ALA A 15 10.51 29.92 -64.26
C ALA A 15 9.81 28.73 -64.98
N VAL A 16 9.03 28.02 -64.16
CA VAL A 16 7.58 27.72 -64.30
C VAL A 16 7.10 27.08 -65.62
N ARG A 17 6.65 25.83 -65.53
CA ARG A 17 5.25 25.46 -65.83
C ARG A 17 4.93 24.06 -65.31
N ALA A 18 3.82 24.01 -64.58
CA ALA A 18 3.20 22.82 -64.03
C ALA A 18 2.78 21.82 -65.12
N ALA A 19 3.00 20.54 -64.87
CA ALA A 19 2.19 19.45 -65.39
C ALA A 19 2.28 18.28 -64.40
N VAL A 20 1.22 18.15 -63.62
CA VAL A 20 0.93 17.03 -62.73
C VAL A 20 0.74 15.80 -63.60
N ILE A 21 1.63 14.80 -63.50
CA ILE A 21 1.35 13.44 -63.94
C ILE A 21 1.54 12.50 -62.75
N LEU A 22 0.37 12.10 -62.27
CA LEU A 22 0.06 11.08 -61.29
C LEU A 22 0.78 9.76 -61.65
N SER A 23 1.88 9.46 -60.95
CA SER A 23 2.47 8.12 -60.92
C SER A 23 2.24 7.55 -59.54
N LEU A 24 1.17 6.77 -59.42
CA LEU A 24 0.80 6.06 -58.20
C LEU A 24 1.74 4.86 -58.02
N ALA A 25 2.94 5.10 -57.50
CA ALA A 25 3.77 4.06 -56.94
C ALA A 25 3.28 3.79 -55.51
N ILE A 26 2.47 2.75 -55.34
CA ILE A 26 2.16 2.20 -54.02
C ILE A 26 3.44 1.53 -53.53
N VAL A 27 4.31 2.30 -52.88
CA VAL A 27 5.34 1.75 -52.00
C VAL A 27 4.58 1.23 -50.78
N PHE A 28 4.43 -0.09 -50.68
CA PHE A 28 4.12 -0.73 -49.42
C PHE A 28 5.29 -0.45 -48.48
N SER A 29 5.19 0.64 -47.72
CA SER A 29 5.98 0.83 -46.51
C SER A 29 5.53 -0.24 -45.53
N ALA A 30 6.18 -1.41 -45.58
CA ALA A 30 6.20 -2.29 -44.45
C ALA A 30 6.90 -1.51 -43.33
N SER A 31 6.11 -0.88 -42.47
CA SER A 31 6.58 -0.40 -41.17
C SER A 31 7.03 -1.64 -40.41
N ALA A 32 8.31 -2.02 -40.59
CA ALA A 32 8.97 -2.80 -39.57
C ALA A 32 8.82 -2.00 -38.29
N ALA A 33 8.10 -2.55 -37.32
CA ALA A 33 8.21 -2.10 -35.95
C ALA A 33 9.68 -2.27 -35.59
N MET A 34 10.46 -1.20 -35.76
CA MET A 34 11.78 -1.09 -35.15
C MET A 34 11.48 -1.16 -33.66
N ALA A 35 11.80 -2.29 -33.04
CA ALA A 35 12.00 -2.34 -31.61
C ALA A 35 13.03 -1.25 -31.33
N GLN A 36 12.56 -0.09 -30.85
CA GLN A 36 13.46 0.89 -30.27
C GLN A 36 14.00 0.17 -29.04
N GLU A 37 15.24 -0.30 -29.15
CA GLU A 37 16.03 -0.73 -28.01
C GLU A 37 16.07 0.48 -27.10
N GLN A 38 15.20 0.46 -26.07
CA GLN A 38 15.14 1.55 -25.12
C GLN A 38 16.43 1.47 -24.32
N GLU A 39 17.23 2.54 -24.39
CA GLU A 39 18.53 2.62 -23.74
C GLU A 39 18.32 2.66 -22.23
N MET A 40 19.03 1.79 -21.49
CA MET A 40 19.01 1.82 -20.03
C MET A 40 19.72 3.08 -19.53
N GLU A 41 19.14 3.77 -18.55
CA GLU A 41 19.71 4.98 -17.98
C GLU A 41 19.69 4.97 -16.45
N TRP A 42 20.59 5.77 -15.87
CA TRP A 42 20.65 6.02 -14.44
C TRP A 42 19.62 7.10 -14.05
N SER A 43 18.74 6.77 -13.10
CA SER A 43 17.73 7.68 -12.56
C SER A 43 17.73 7.67 -11.05
N VAL A 44 17.39 8.81 -10.44
CA VAL A 44 17.28 9.00 -8.99
C VAL A 44 15.90 9.53 -8.70
N TYR A 45 15.26 8.95 -7.69
CA TYR A 45 14.04 9.43 -7.08
C TYR A 45 14.29 9.65 -5.59
N SER A 46 13.85 10.79 -5.06
CA SER A 46 13.95 11.10 -3.64
C SER A 46 12.68 11.80 -3.20
N ASN A 47 12.14 11.41 -2.04
CA ASN A 47 10.96 12.02 -1.46
C ASN A 47 11.24 12.41 -0.01
N GLU A 48 11.18 13.72 0.27
CA GLU A 48 11.47 14.26 1.59
C GLU A 48 10.40 13.90 2.62
N ASP A 49 9.16 13.67 2.19
CA ASP A 49 8.03 13.41 3.08
C ASP A 49 8.11 12.00 3.72
N ASP A 50 8.62 11.02 3.00
CA ASP A 50 8.76 9.63 3.46
C ASP A 50 10.21 9.23 3.79
N GLY A 51 11.17 10.11 3.51
CA GLY A 51 12.59 9.86 3.76
C GLY A 51 13.15 8.70 2.91
N LEU A 52 12.57 8.46 1.73
CA LEU A 52 12.99 7.41 0.81
C LEU A 52 13.76 8.02 -0.37
N ALA A 53 14.97 7.50 -0.63
CA ALA A 53 15.65 7.69 -1.90
C ALA A 53 15.83 6.35 -2.62
N THR A 54 15.80 6.40 -3.95
CA THR A 54 16.00 5.24 -4.83
C THR A 54 16.86 5.65 -6.03
N LEU A 55 17.86 4.83 -6.32
CA LEU A 55 18.73 4.93 -7.50
C LEU A 55 18.48 3.72 -8.39
N ASN A 56 18.16 3.92 -9.66
CA ASN A 56 17.84 2.85 -10.60
C ASN A 56 18.75 2.92 -11.82
N PHE A 57 19.12 1.75 -12.35
CA PHE A 57 19.63 1.58 -13.71
C PHE A 57 18.74 0.58 -14.45
N GLY A 58 18.07 1.08 -15.47
CA GLY A 58 17.10 0.30 -16.24
C GLY A 58 16.40 1.15 -17.28
N VAL A 59 15.37 0.58 -17.89
CA VAL A 59 14.60 1.26 -18.92
C VAL A 59 13.54 2.17 -18.27
N PRO A 60 13.52 3.48 -18.56
CA PRO A 60 12.59 4.43 -17.94
C PRO A 60 11.13 4.02 -18.08
N GLU A 61 10.36 4.23 -17.01
CA GLU A 61 8.91 3.94 -16.94
C GLU A 61 8.54 2.45 -17.14
N THR A 62 9.52 1.54 -17.10
CA THR A 62 9.29 0.08 -17.17
C THR A 62 9.77 -0.62 -15.90
N ASP A 63 9.41 -1.90 -15.78
CA ASP A 63 9.90 -2.82 -14.76
C ASP A 63 11.24 -3.49 -15.13
N HIS A 64 11.82 -3.13 -16.28
CA HIS A 64 13.08 -3.70 -16.73
C HIS A 64 14.27 -2.97 -16.10
N LEU A 65 14.65 -3.44 -14.90
CA LEU A 65 15.77 -2.96 -14.10
C LEU A 65 16.91 -3.97 -14.09
N GLN A 66 18.15 -3.48 -14.15
CA GLN A 66 19.35 -4.29 -13.91
C GLN A 66 19.92 -4.04 -12.50
N PHE A 67 19.78 -2.81 -12.01
CA PHE A 67 20.26 -2.38 -10.71
C PHE A 67 19.26 -1.44 -10.06
N GLN A 68 19.06 -1.59 -8.75
CA GLN A 68 18.32 -0.68 -7.90
C GLN A 68 19.04 -0.55 -6.56
N ALA A 69 19.08 0.65 -6.00
CA ALA A 69 19.48 0.87 -4.63
C ALA A 69 18.46 1.76 -3.91
N SER A 70 18.20 1.50 -2.64
CA SER A 70 17.30 2.31 -1.83
C SER A 70 17.85 2.53 -0.42
N CYS A 71 17.47 3.66 0.15
CA CYS A 71 17.72 3.98 1.55
C CYS A 71 16.48 4.63 2.16
N GLU A 72 16.21 4.27 3.40
CA GLU A 72 15.21 4.89 4.25
C GLU A 72 15.92 5.59 5.41
N ALA A 73 15.18 6.39 6.19
CA ALA A 73 15.67 7.20 7.30
C ALA A 73 16.54 6.44 8.35
N ALA A 74 16.57 5.10 8.32
CA ALA A 74 17.47 4.25 9.09
C ALA A 74 18.27 3.30 8.17
N GLU A 75 19.60 3.28 8.34
CA GLU A 75 20.53 2.34 7.68
C GLU A 75 20.09 0.87 7.81
N PRO A 76 20.42 -0.01 6.84
CA PRO A 76 21.42 0.13 5.76
C PRO A 76 20.86 0.57 4.39
N ILE A 77 21.75 0.98 3.48
CA ILE A 77 21.40 1.07 2.05
C ILE A 77 21.26 -0.36 1.51
N LEU A 78 20.17 -0.64 0.78
CA LEU A 78 19.93 -1.91 0.13
C LEU A 78 20.19 -1.78 -1.37
N ILE A 79 21.07 -2.60 -1.91
CA ILE A 79 21.30 -2.75 -3.36
C ILE A 79 20.65 -4.05 -3.81
N GLU A 80 19.85 -4.00 -4.87
CA GLU A 80 19.34 -5.14 -5.63
C GLU A 80 19.96 -5.12 -7.03
N ILE A 81 20.60 -6.22 -7.43
CA ILE A 81 21.29 -6.32 -8.71
C ILE A 81 21.03 -7.66 -9.40
N GLY A 82 20.74 -7.63 -10.70
CA GLY A 82 20.36 -8.80 -11.48
C GLY A 82 21.54 -9.71 -11.75
N ALA A 83 21.53 -10.94 -11.23
CA ALA A 83 22.67 -11.85 -11.31
C ALA A 83 22.21 -13.30 -11.58
N ASP A 84 23.05 -14.13 -12.21
CA ASP A 84 22.76 -15.55 -12.37
C ASP A 84 22.77 -16.27 -11.02
N VAL A 85 21.57 -16.50 -10.50
CA VAL A 85 21.31 -17.24 -9.26
C VAL A 85 20.72 -18.63 -9.51
N SER A 86 20.90 -19.17 -10.72
CA SER A 86 20.35 -20.48 -11.10
C SER A 86 20.80 -21.60 -10.14
N GLY A 87 19.84 -22.37 -9.64
CA GLY A 87 20.13 -23.49 -8.73
C GLY A 87 20.47 -23.10 -7.28
N LEU A 88 20.39 -21.82 -6.93
CA LEU A 88 20.41 -21.34 -5.55
C LEU A 88 18.98 -21.18 -5.01
N ARG A 89 18.83 -21.00 -3.70
CA ARG A 89 17.53 -20.79 -3.03
C ARG A 89 17.32 -19.33 -2.67
N GLU A 90 16.05 -18.91 -2.64
CA GLU A 90 15.68 -17.58 -2.14
C GLU A 90 16.21 -17.38 -0.71
N GLY A 91 16.84 -16.22 -0.45
CA GLY A 91 17.43 -15.87 0.83
C GLY A 91 18.77 -16.52 1.16
N GLU A 92 19.31 -17.39 0.27
CA GLU A 92 20.61 -18.03 0.43
C GLU A 92 21.74 -16.99 0.44
N THR A 93 22.63 -17.09 1.42
CA THR A 93 23.80 -16.21 1.53
C THR A 93 24.86 -16.63 0.51
N VAL A 94 25.35 -15.67 -0.28
CA VAL A 94 26.35 -15.88 -1.33
C VAL A 94 27.41 -14.80 -1.34
N ASP A 95 28.57 -15.13 -1.91
CA ASP A 95 29.63 -14.17 -2.22
C ASP A 95 29.41 -13.60 -3.62
N VAL A 96 29.32 -12.28 -3.74
CA VAL A 96 29.28 -11.55 -5.01
C VAL A 96 30.63 -10.87 -5.23
N LEU A 97 31.28 -11.21 -6.33
CA LEU A 97 32.56 -10.63 -6.72
C LEU A 97 32.31 -9.45 -7.66
N PHE A 98 32.76 -8.26 -7.30
CA PHE A 98 32.81 -7.09 -8.17
C PHE A 98 34.23 -6.89 -8.70
N THR A 99 34.37 -6.62 -9.99
CA THR A 99 35.65 -6.49 -10.70
C THR A 99 35.63 -5.30 -11.67
N GLY A 100 36.70 -4.52 -11.70
CA GLY A 100 36.92 -3.41 -12.63
C GLY A 100 38.42 -3.09 -12.74
N ASP A 101 38.78 -2.10 -13.56
CA ASP A 101 40.17 -1.79 -13.96
C ASP A 101 41.15 -1.52 -12.80
N ALA A 102 40.65 -1.28 -11.58
CA ALA A 102 41.44 -1.22 -10.35
C ALA A 102 40.65 -1.59 -9.07
N TYR A 103 39.51 -2.27 -9.23
CA TYR A 103 38.61 -2.59 -8.13
C TYR A 103 38.30 -4.08 -8.16
N ASP A 104 38.56 -4.78 -7.06
CA ASP A 104 38.22 -6.17 -6.87
C ASP A 104 37.77 -6.35 -5.42
N GLN A 105 36.48 -6.61 -5.21
CA GLN A 105 35.90 -6.78 -3.90
C GLN A 105 34.85 -7.88 -3.91
N THR A 106 34.95 -8.78 -2.95
CA THR A 106 33.89 -9.74 -2.65
C THR A 106 33.00 -9.18 -1.55
N VAL A 107 31.69 -9.17 -1.78
CA VAL A 107 30.69 -8.72 -0.82
C VAL A 107 29.72 -9.86 -0.52
N GLU A 108 29.32 -10.00 0.75
CA GLU A 108 28.27 -10.94 1.15
C GLU A 108 26.91 -10.39 0.70
N ALA A 109 26.12 -11.24 0.03
CA ALA A 109 24.79 -10.90 -0.46
C ALA A 109 23.79 -12.02 -0.13
N ARG A 110 22.51 -11.74 -0.34
CA ARG A 110 21.44 -12.75 -0.28
C ARG A 110 20.77 -12.90 -1.63
N VAL A 111 20.55 -14.12 -2.08
CA VAL A 111 19.76 -14.40 -3.29
C VAL A 111 18.35 -13.85 -3.12
N SER A 112 17.88 -13.12 -4.11
CA SER A 112 16.56 -12.50 -4.12
C SER A 112 15.88 -12.58 -5.50
N GLY A 113 14.55 -12.56 -5.50
CA GLY A 113 13.78 -12.37 -6.73
C GLY A 113 13.74 -13.57 -7.67
N LEU A 114 14.08 -14.80 -7.24
CA LEU A 114 13.93 -16.04 -8.05
C LEU A 114 12.49 -16.31 -8.50
N GLN A 115 11.56 -15.58 -7.90
CA GLN A 115 10.15 -15.85 -7.87
C GLN A 115 9.30 -14.57 -8.02
N ALA A 116 9.95 -13.44 -8.28
CA ALA A 116 9.28 -12.17 -8.48
C ALA A 116 8.63 -12.12 -9.88
N GLU A 117 7.34 -11.81 -9.96
CA GLU A 117 6.68 -11.52 -11.24
C GLU A 117 7.08 -10.13 -11.77
N ILE A 118 7.55 -9.26 -10.89
CA ILE A 118 7.99 -7.88 -11.14
C ILE A 118 9.19 -7.62 -10.22
N GLY A 119 10.29 -7.08 -10.77
CA GLY A 119 11.51 -6.75 -10.01
C GLY A 119 12.75 -7.46 -10.53
N ILE A 120 13.85 -7.32 -9.79
CA ILE A 120 15.16 -7.85 -10.17
C ILE A 120 15.33 -9.27 -9.62
N THR A 121 15.52 -10.25 -10.50
CA THR A 121 16.02 -11.58 -10.09
C THR A 121 17.54 -11.54 -9.96
N GLY A 122 18.07 -11.73 -8.76
CA GLY A 122 19.50 -11.67 -8.52
C GLY A 122 19.86 -11.74 -7.05
N VAL A 123 20.51 -10.69 -6.55
CA VAL A 123 21.03 -10.64 -5.17
C VAL A 123 20.76 -9.29 -4.53
N THR A 124 20.52 -9.30 -3.21
CA THR A 124 20.41 -8.12 -2.36
C THR A 124 21.66 -7.97 -1.48
N ILE A 125 22.27 -6.80 -1.51
CA ILE A 125 23.48 -6.43 -0.77
C ILE A 125 23.15 -5.32 0.22
N LYS A 126 23.65 -5.43 1.45
CA LYS A 126 23.56 -4.37 2.46
C LYS A 126 24.84 -3.56 2.45
N THR A 127 24.73 -2.25 2.31
CA THR A 127 25.88 -1.34 2.27
C THR A 127 25.61 -0.05 3.05
N LYS A 128 26.59 0.85 3.06
CA LYS A 128 26.57 2.14 3.74
C LYS A 128 26.99 3.25 2.78
N PRO A 129 26.67 4.53 3.07
CA PRO A 129 27.06 5.63 2.21
C PRO A 129 28.56 5.75 1.94
N ASP A 130 29.41 5.27 2.85
CA ASP A 130 30.88 5.34 2.77
C ASP A 130 31.54 4.07 2.22
N ASP A 131 30.75 3.09 1.76
CA ASP A 131 31.28 1.85 1.20
C ASP A 131 32.07 2.12 -0.09
N PRO A 132 33.28 1.55 -0.26
CA PRO A 132 34.11 1.74 -1.44
C PRO A 132 33.44 1.37 -2.76
N ILE A 133 32.39 0.52 -2.76
CA ILE A 133 31.65 0.18 -3.98
C ILE A 133 31.05 1.42 -4.67
N TRP A 134 30.60 2.42 -3.92
CA TRP A 134 30.02 3.64 -4.48
C TRP A 134 31.05 4.50 -5.22
N GLY A 135 32.27 4.55 -4.68
CA GLY A 135 33.39 5.22 -5.34
C GLY A 135 33.74 4.54 -6.66
N ALA A 136 33.87 3.21 -6.64
CA ALA A 136 34.13 2.43 -7.84
C ALA A 136 33.03 2.63 -8.91
N MET A 137 31.75 2.56 -8.50
CA MET A 137 30.63 2.77 -9.42
C MET A 137 30.53 4.21 -9.97
N SER A 138 31.09 5.19 -9.28
CA SER A 138 31.07 6.59 -9.71
C SER A 138 32.22 6.96 -10.65
N GLU A 139 33.35 6.26 -10.55
CA GLU A 139 34.60 6.57 -11.27
C GLU A 139 34.85 5.69 -12.49
N LEU A 140 34.33 4.46 -12.50
CA LEU A 140 34.52 3.52 -13.60
C LEU A 140 33.44 3.71 -14.68
N ASP A 141 33.77 3.34 -15.92
CA ASP A 141 32.80 3.35 -17.05
C ASP A 141 31.93 2.08 -17.07
N GLU A 142 32.44 0.98 -16.52
CA GLU A 142 31.75 -0.29 -16.35
C GLU A 142 32.33 -1.06 -15.14
N ILE A 143 31.50 -1.92 -14.54
CA ILE A 143 31.93 -2.85 -13.48
C ILE A 143 31.36 -4.23 -13.75
N GLY A 144 32.22 -5.25 -13.73
CA GLY A 144 31.81 -6.65 -13.79
C GLY A 144 31.38 -7.13 -12.41
N TYR A 145 30.33 -7.94 -12.32
CA TYR A 145 29.88 -8.51 -11.06
C TYR A 145 29.31 -9.91 -11.26
N GLY A 146 29.38 -10.78 -10.25
CA GLY A 146 28.75 -12.09 -10.34
C GLY A 146 28.82 -12.90 -9.05
N VAL A 147 27.86 -13.79 -8.88
CA VAL A 147 27.89 -14.77 -7.80
C VAL A 147 29.05 -15.72 -8.03
N LYS A 148 29.85 -15.99 -6.99
CA LYS A 148 31.04 -16.84 -7.11
C LYS A 148 30.73 -18.20 -7.74
N GLY A 149 31.40 -18.49 -8.86
CA GLY A 149 31.19 -19.74 -9.62
C GLY A 149 30.08 -19.67 -10.68
N LYS A 150 29.46 -18.50 -10.87
CA LYS A 150 28.50 -18.19 -11.93
C LYS A 150 29.13 -17.26 -12.97
N PRO A 151 28.56 -17.14 -14.18
CA PRO A 151 28.95 -16.12 -15.14
C PRO A 151 28.86 -14.73 -14.51
N ALA A 152 29.85 -13.89 -14.79
CA ALA A 152 29.79 -12.49 -14.42
C ALA A 152 28.98 -11.70 -15.45
N GLU A 153 28.22 -10.73 -14.98
CA GLU A 153 27.49 -9.73 -15.74
C GLU A 153 28.25 -8.41 -15.71
N THR A 154 27.91 -7.49 -16.63
CA THR A 154 28.51 -6.15 -16.70
C THR A 154 27.44 -5.11 -16.41
N LEU A 155 27.74 -4.18 -15.50
CA LEU A 155 26.93 -3.00 -15.22
C LEU A 155 27.60 -1.79 -15.88
N ILE A 156 26.85 -1.09 -16.73
CA ILE A 156 27.34 0.13 -17.41
C ILE A 156 27.16 1.33 -16.47
N LEU A 157 28.24 2.06 -16.24
CA LEU A 157 28.31 3.14 -15.26
C LEU A 157 28.37 4.53 -15.91
N ASN A 158 28.26 4.62 -17.24
CA ASN A 158 28.18 5.89 -17.95
C ASN A 158 27.03 6.76 -17.42
N GLY A 159 27.37 7.90 -16.83
CA GLY A 159 26.41 8.82 -16.22
C GLY A 159 25.97 8.46 -14.79
N ALA A 160 26.49 7.37 -14.21
CA ALA A 160 26.17 6.94 -12.86
C ALA A 160 26.68 7.91 -11.79
N GLY A 161 27.91 8.43 -11.93
CA GLY A 161 28.58 9.23 -10.90
C GLY A 161 27.74 10.37 -10.31
N PRO A 162 27.21 11.32 -11.11
CA PRO A 162 26.35 12.38 -10.59
C PRO A 162 25.07 11.84 -9.91
N LYS A 163 24.49 10.74 -10.42
CA LYS A 163 23.28 10.13 -9.87
C LYS A 163 23.52 9.42 -8.55
N ILE A 164 24.64 8.71 -8.44
CA ILE A 164 25.10 8.09 -7.19
C ILE A 164 25.33 9.19 -6.14
N GLN A 165 25.96 10.30 -6.53
CA GLN A 165 26.18 11.42 -5.62
C GLN A 165 24.87 12.02 -5.09
N ASP A 166 23.91 12.31 -5.98
CA ASP A 166 22.58 12.83 -5.61
C ASP A 166 21.87 11.87 -4.63
N PHE A 167 21.92 10.57 -4.92
CA PHE A 167 21.33 9.52 -4.09
C PHE A 167 21.96 9.45 -2.69
N LEU A 168 23.30 9.41 -2.61
CA LEU A 168 24.01 9.32 -1.32
C LEU A 168 23.83 10.58 -0.46
N GLU A 169 23.73 11.76 -1.09
CA GLU A 169 23.43 13.01 -0.39
C GLU A 169 22.02 12.96 0.23
N ALA A 170 21.02 12.48 -0.52
CA ALA A 170 19.67 12.29 -0.01
C ALA A 170 19.64 11.29 1.16
N CYS A 171 20.29 10.13 1.03
CA CYS A 171 20.37 9.13 2.09
C CYS A 171 21.00 9.70 3.37
N LYS A 172 22.07 10.48 3.23
CA LYS A 172 22.73 11.12 4.36
C LYS A 172 21.82 12.15 5.04
N ALA A 173 21.11 12.97 4.26
CA ALA A 173 20.16 13.94 4.80
C ALA A 173 19.05 13.25 5.60
N TYR A 174 18.51 12.13 5.12
CA TYR A 174 17.49 11.36 5.83
C TYR A 174 18.01 10.74 7.13
N ALA A 175 19.22 10.18 7.12
CA ALA A 175 19.85 9.65 8.32
C ALA A 175 20.13 10.76 9.37
N GLU A 176 20.58 11.94 8.95
CA GLU A 176 20.81 13.09 9.84
C GLU A 176 19.50 13.63 10.44
N ASN A 177 18.43 13.69 9.64
CA ASN A 177 17.10 14.09 10.11
C ASN A 177 16.57 13.09 11.14
N ALA A 178 16.64 11.79 10.85
CA ALA A 178 16.22 10.74 11.78
C ALA A 178 17.01 10.78 13.09
N ALA A 179 18.33 10.96 13.01
CA ALA A 179 19.18 11.11 14.19
C ALA A 179 18.84 12.37 15.00
N SER A 180 18.52 13.48 14.32
CA SER A 180 18.14 14.74 14.97
C SER A 180 16.77 14.65 15.65
N GLU A 181 15.79 13.99 15.03
CA GLU A 181 14.50 13.70 15.66
C GLU A 181 14.65 12.79 16.87
N GLN A 182 15.52 11.78 16.78
CA GLN A 182 15.81 10.89 17.89
C GLN A 182 16.55 11.63 19.03
N ALA A 183 17.53 12.50 18.72
CA ALA A 183 18.21 13.32 19.72
C ALA A 183 17.29 14.36 20.37
N ALA A 184 16.35 14.94 19.62
CA ALA A 184 15.34 15.85 20.16
C ALA A 184 14.32 15.12 21.06
N ALA A 185 14.02 13.85 20.77
CA ALA A 185 13.25 12.98 21.65
C ALA A 185 14.04 12.63 22.92
N ASP A 186 15.36 12.47 22.82
CA ASP A 186 16.24 12.13 23.94
C ASP A 186 16.57 13.33 24.85
N GLU A 187 16.63 14.58 24.36
CA GLU A 187 16.95 15.77 25.18
C GLU A 187 15.87 16.14 26.24
N ASP A 188 14.64 15.63 26.14
CA ASP A 188 13.63 15.73 27.21
C ASP A 188 13.86 14.71 28.35
N SER A 189 14.86 13.83 28.20
CA SER A 189 15.31 12.87 29.21
C SER A 189 16.77 13.12 29.59
N GLY A 190 17.02 13.68 30.79
CA GLY A 190 18.34 14.16 31.25
C GLY A 190 19.49 13.14 31.21
N PRO A 191 20.74 13.54 31.57
CA PRO A 191 21.96 12.79 31.28
C PRO A 191 22.04 11.50 32.11
N GLY A 192 21.57 10.42 31.51
CA GLY A 192 21.65 9.03 31.93
C GLY A 192 21.52 8.17 30.67
N ILE A 193 21.81 6.87 30.79
CA ILE A 193 21.55 5.87 29.73
C ILE A 193 20.15 6.15 29.15
N SER A 194 20.00 6.21 27.83
CA SER A 194 18.69 6.54 27.23
C SER A 194 17.63 5.51 27.66
N GLU A 195 16.36 5.91 27.73
CA GLU A 195 15.25 4.98 28.05
C GLU A 195 15.24 3.79 27.08
N LYS A 196 15.62 4.00 25.81
CA LYS A 196 15.74 2.94 24.81
C LYS A 196 16.85 1.94 25.14
N GLU A 197 18.06 2.43 25.41
CA GLU A 197 19.23 1.59 25.68
C GLU A 197 19.06 0.79 26.98
N ALA A 198 18.56 1.43 28.04
CA ALA A 198 18.28 0.74 29.31
C ALA A 198 17.18 -0.31 29.17
N TYR A 199 16.21 -0.09 28.27
CA TYR A 199 15.16 -1.06 27.98
C TYR A 199 15.70 -2.26 27.17
N GLU A 200 16.56 -2.01 26.20
CA GLU A 200 17.21 -3.07 25.42
C GLU A 200 18.13 -3.93 26.32
N GLU A 201 18.88 -3.32 27.24
CA GLU A 201 19.67 -4.06 28.24
C GLU A 201 18.78 -4.92 29.15
N ALA A 202 17.68 -4.38 29.66
CA ALA A 202 16.74 -5.16 30.48
C ALA A 202 16.08 -6.30 29.69
N LYS A 203 15.84 -6.10 28.39
CA LYS A 203 15.36 -7.12 27.46
C LYS A 203 16.35 -8.25 27.27
N ASP A 204 17.63 -7.92 27.08
CA ASP A 204 18.70 -8.88 26.85
C ASP A 204 19.00 -9.72 28.10
N VAL A 205 18.94 -9.11 29.29
CA VAL A 205 19.08 -9.83 30.55
C VAL A 205 17.84 -10.69 30.85
N GLY A 206 16.64 -10.17 30.60
CA GLY A 206 15.40 -10.93 30.64
C GLY A 206 14.93 -11.38 32.03
N THR A 207 15.48 -10.85 33.13
CA THR A 207 15.08 -11.18 34.51
C THR A 207 14.19 -10.12 35.15
N VAL A 208 13.40 -10.48 36.16
CA VAL A 208 12.52 -9.54 36.89
C VAL A 208 13.32 -8.36 37.45
N GLU A 209 14.51 -8.62 38.00
CA GLU A 209 15.37 -7.63 38.61
C GLU A 209 15.88 -6.60 37.59
N ALA A 210 16.18 -7.03 36.35
CA ALA A 210 16.61 -6.13 35.28
C ALA A 210 15.47 -5.20 34.85
N TRP A 211 14.25 -5.73 34.74
CA TRP A 211 13.07 -4.93 34.44
C TRP A 211 12.68 -3.99 35.59
N GLU A 212 12.83 -4.42 36.85
CA GLU A 212 12.59 -3.57 38.02
C GLU A 212 13.61 -2.43 38.12
N ALA A 213 14.89 -2.71 37.81
CA ALA A 213 15.94 -1.70 37.73
C ALA A 213 15.64 -0.67 36.64
N PHE A 214 15.16 -1.13 35.48
CA PHE A 214 14.69 -0.25 34.41
C PHE A 214 13.51 0.63 34.87
N VAL A 215 12.44 0.05 35.41
CA VAL A 215 11.26 0.82 35.88
C VAL A 215 11.63 1.79 37.01
N LYS A 216 12.64 1.47 37.83
CA LYS A 216 13.13 2.36 38.88
C LYS A 216 13.83 3.61 38.32
N ASN A 217 14.58 3.45 37.22
CA ASN A 217 15.28 4.56 36.56
C ASN A 217 14.36 5.34 35.60
N PHE A 218 13.38 4.65 35.00
CA PHE A 218 12.39 5.18 34.07
C PHE A 218 10.97 4.84 34.58
N PRO A 219 10.45 5.58 35.57
CA PRO A 219 9.18 5.24 36.21
C PRO A 219 7.95 5.52 35.34
N SER A 220 8.08 6.33 34.30
CA SER A 220 7.00 6.70 33.37
C SER A 220 7.53 6.68 31.94
N GLY A 221 6.65 6.44 30.97
CA GLY A 221 7.01 6.27 29.57
C GLY A 221 6.44 4.97 29.01
N PHE A 222 6.37 4.86 27.69
CA PHE A 222 5.84 3.69 27.01
C PHE A 222 6.63 2.42 27.38
N ARG A 223 7.97 2.51 27.42
CA ARG A 223 8.84 1.38 27.78
C ARG A 223 8.71 1.02 29.25
N ALA A 224 8.42 1.98 30.13
CA ALA A 224 8.10 1.73 31.54
C ALA A 224 6.82 0.88 31.70
N ASP A 225 5.78 1.15 30.92
CA ASP A 225 4.54 0.35 30.92
C ASP A 225 4.77 -1.07 30.38
N LEU A 226 5.55 -1.21 29.30
CA LEU A 226 5.95 -2.51 28.77
C LEU A 226 6.80 -3.32 29.77
N ALA A 227 7.75 -2.68 30.44
CA ALA A 227 8.60 -3.33 31.45
C ALA A 227 7.78 -3.79 32.66
N ARG A 228 6.82 -2.99 33.14
CA ARG A 228 5.86 -3.40 34.19
C ARG A 228 5.03 -4.62 33.78
N ALA A 229 4.53 -4.63 32.54
CA ALA A 229 3.81 -5.78 32.01
C ALA A 229 4.72 -7.03 31.95
N ARG A 230 6.01 -6.85 31.63
CA ARG A 230 6.99 -7.95 31.59
C ARG A 230 7.32 -8.49 32.98
N ILE A 231 7.47 -7.63 33.98
CA ILE A 231 7.61 -8.02 35.39
C ILE A 231 6.43 -8.88 35.82
N SER A 232 5.18 -8.42 35.56
CA SER A 232 3.98 -9.20 35.90
C SER A 232 4.01 -10.60 35.28
N ARG A 233 4.31 -10.69 33.97
CA ARG A 233 4.36 -11.98 33.26
C ARG A 233 5.45 -12.92 33.78
N LEU A 234 6.62 -12.38 34.15
CA LEU A 234 7.73 -13.18 34.68
C LEU A 234 7.47 -13.64 36.11
N SER A 235 6.86 -12.80 36.95
CA SER A 235 6.44 -13.14 38.30
C SER A 235 5.35 -14.21 38.31
N ASP A 236 4.36 -14.11 37.41
CA ASP A 236 3.32 -15.15 37.24
C ASP A 236 3.90 -16.50 36.78
N ARG A 237 5.06 -16.48 36.09
CA ARG A 237 5.77 -17.69 35.62
C ARG A 237 6.69 -18.27 36.69
N ALA A 238 7.26 -17.45 37.57
CA ALA A 238 8.10 -17.89 38.69
C ALA A 238 7.29 -18.60 39.79
N GLU A 239 5.96 -18.38 39.84
CA GLU A 239 5.05 -19.04 40.78
C GLU A 239 4.58 -20.44 40.29
N ALA A 240 4.92 -20.83 39.07
CA ALA A 240 4.83 -22.22 38.61
C ALA A 240 6.07 -23.01 39.09
N PRO A 241 5.93 -24.21 39.70
CA PRO A 241 7.06 -24.91 40.30
C PRO A 241 8.02 -25.41 39.21
N ALA A 242 9.13 -24.70 39.02
CA ALA A 242 10.26 -25.16 38.24
C ALA A 242 11.18 -26.05 39.10
N PRO A 243 11.77 -27.13 38.53
CA PRO A 243 12.78 -27.94 39.18
C PRO A 243 14.09 -27.16 39.40
N ALA A 244 14.80 -27.51 40.47
CA ALA A 244 15.92 -26.76 41.07
C ALA A 244 17.14 -26.54 40.12
N PRO A 245 17.90 -25.44 40.30
CA PRO A 245 19.12 -25.15 39.56
C PRO A 245 20.36 -25.78 40.24
N GLU A 246 21.28 -26.34 39.45
CA GLU A 246 22.63 -26.70 39.89
C GLU A 246 23.69 -26.04 38.98
N GLN A 247 24.54 -25.21 39.59
CA GLN A 247 25.88 -24.83 39.14
C GLN A 247 26.68 -24.35 40.38
N PRO A 248 28.03 -24.23 40.38
CA PRO A 248 29.05 -24.75 39.46
C PRO A 248 30.32 -25.36 40.15
N ALA A 249 31.18 -26.05 39.40
CA ALA A 249 32.63 -26.03 39.62
C ALA A 249 33.42 -26.41 38.35
N ALA A 250 34.46 -25.63 38.02
CA ALA A 250 35.51 -25.90 37.04
C ALA A 250 36.89 -25.89 37.77
N PRO A 251 38.10 -26.08 37.16
CA PRO A 251 38.53 -26.50 35.79
C PRO A 251 39.66 -27.61 35.89
N PRO A 252 40.51 -28.02 34.88
CA PRO A 252 41.21 -27.23 33.83
C PRO A 252 41.27 -27.79 32.38
N ALA A 253 41.34 -26.81 31.45
CA ALA A 253 41.93 -26.75 30.10
C ALA A 253 41.94 -27.97 29.14
N ALA A 254 41.21 -27.83 28.03
CA ALA A 254 41.27 -28.67 26.83
C ALA A 254 41.16 -27.79 25.54
N PRO A 255 41.52 -28.32 24.36
CA PRO A 255 42.14 -27.62 23.21
C PRO A 255 41.13 -26.86 22.32
N PRO A 256 41.54 -26.18 21.21
CA PRO A 256 40.77 -25.08 20.62
C PRO A 256 39.41 -25.54 20.03
N PRO A 257 38.40 -24.66 20.03
CA PRO A 257 37.02 -25.05 19.80
C PRO A 257 36.78 -25.54 18.36
N PRO A 258 36.05 -26.65 18.16
CA PRO A 258 35.51 -27.00 16.85
C PRO A 258 34.49 -25.94 16.41
N ALA A 259 34.42 -25.71 15.10
CA ALA A 259 33.45 -24.83 14.46
C ALA A 259 32.06 -25.04 15.08
N ALA A 260 31.44 -23.94 15.50
CA ALA A 260 30.12 -23.95 16.11
C ALA A 260 29.13 -24.60 15.13
N SER A 261 28.74 -25.84 15.42
CA SER A 261 27.58 -26.47 14.81
C SER A 261 26.41 -25.53 14.98
N ALA A 262 25.75 -25.18 13.88
CA ALA A 262 24.55 -24.36 13.92
C ALA A 262 23.59 -24.88 15.00
N PRO A 263 22.98 -24.00 15.81
CA PRO A 263 22.06 -24.42 16.86
C PRO A 263 20.98 -25.31 16.25
N ALA A 264 20.70 -26.44 16.91
CA ALA A 264 19.69 -27.37 16.46
C ALA A 264 18.35 -26.62 16.27
N PRO A 265 17.60 -26.89 15.19
CA PRO A 265 16.34 -26.20 14.92
C PRO A 265 15.41 -26.35 16.13
N ALA A 266 14.79 -25.25 16.54
CA ALA A 266 13.86 -25.25 17.65
C ALA A 266 12.76 -26.32 17.43
N PRO A 267 12.33 -27.04 18.48
CA PRO A 267 11.32 -28.06 18.35
C PRO A 267 10.01 -27.47 17.80
N ALA A 268 9.44 -28.14 16.78
CA ALA A 268 8.21 -27.67 16.14
C ALA A 268 7.05 -27.65 17.16
N LEU A 269 6.43 -26.48 17.33
CA LEU A 269 5.24 -26.35 18.16
C LEU A 269 4.03 -27.00 17.45
N GLY A 270 3.11 -27.62 18.20
CA GLY A 270 1.88 -28.21 17.65
C GLY A 270 0.73 -27.19 17.60
N THR A 271 -0.13 -27.21 16.59
CA THR A 271 -1.19 -26.19 16.42
C THR A 271 -2.07 -25.98 17.65
N VAL A 272 -2.29 -24.71 18.01
CA VAL A 272 -3.22 -24.31 19.06
C VAL A 272 -4.35 -23.52 18.41
N ASP A 273 -5.60 -23.88 18.73
CA ASP A 273 -6.78 -23.04 18.52
C ASP A 273 -7.56 -23.03 19.84
N LEU A 274 -7.70 -21.85 20.43
CA LEU A 274 -8.44 -21.69 21.68
C LEU A 274 -9.96 -21.57 21.44
N GLY A 275 -10.39 -21.68 20.18
CA GLY A 275 -11.78 -21.66 19.76
C GLY A 275 -12.35 -20.24 19.67
N PRO A 276 -13.59 -20.12 19.13
CA PRO A 276 -14.25 -18.83 19.01
C PRO A 276 -14.50 -18.22 20.39
N GLY A 277 -13.89 -17.07 20.66
CA GLY A 277 -14.28 -16.25 21.80
C GLY A 277 -15.75 -15.84 21.74
N SER A 278 -16.30 -15.44 22.89
CA SER A 278 -17.69 -14.98 23.01
C SER A 278 -17.84 -13.45 23.09
N ALA A 279 -16.73 -12.70 22.99
CA ALA A 279 -16.74 -11.25 23.14
C ALA A 279 -17.54 -10.58 22.01
N SER A 280 -18.28 -9.52 22.34
CA SER A 280 -18.99 -8.71 21.36
C SER A 280 -18.02 -7.86 20.54
N TRP A 281 -18.41 -7.56 19.29
CA TRP A 281 -17.73 -6.56 18.48
C TRP A 281 -17.89 -5.16 19.08
N THR A 282 -16.80 -4.41 19.13
CA THR A 282 -16.78 -3.01 19.59
C THR A 282 -16.13 -2.11 18.55
N ASN A 283 -16.53 -0.84 18.53
CA ASN A 283 -15.86 0.20 17.77
C ASN A 283 -15.09 1.12 18.72
N PHE A 284 -13.89 1.54 18.33
CA PHE A 284 -13.01 2.38 19.12
C PHE A 284 -12.07 3.17 18.20
N ASN A 285 -11.35 4.16 18.75
CA ASN A 285 -10.21 4.75 18.06
C ASN A 285 -8.99 3.90 18.41
N TYR A 286 -8.29 3.43 17.40
CA TYR A 286 -7.07 2.65 17.49
C TYR A 286 -5.89 3.58 17.23
N GLU A 287 -4.93 3.61 18.12
CA GLU A 287 -3.69 4.39 17.96
C GLU A 287 -2.77 3.62 17.02
N LEU A 288 -2.27 4.29 16.00
CA LEU A 288 -1.30 3.74 15.05
C LEU A 288 0.09 4.21 15.48
N ASP A 289 1.07 3.31 15.44
CA ASP A 289 2.44 3.59 15.88
C ASP A 289 3.15 4.65 15.02
N GLU A 290 2.68 4.87 13.78
CA GLU A 290 3.18 5.93 12.90
C GLU A 290 2.59 7.30 13.27
N GLY A 291 3.29 8.05 14.13
CA GLY A 291 3.19 9.51 14.21
C GLY A 291 1.95 10.09 14.89
N ASN A 292 1.51 9.54 16.03
CA ASN A 292 0.32 10.00 16.77
C ASN A 292 -1.00 9.94 15.97
N ALA A 293 -1.04 9.15 14.90
CA ALA A 293 -2.26 8.96 14.14
C ALA A 293 -3.21 8.01 14.88
N SER A 294 -4.52 8.28 14.80
CA SER A 294 -5.53 7.32 15.25
C SER A 294 -6.50 6.99 14.13
N ALA A 295 -6.86 5.71 14.02
CA ALA A 295 -7.82 5.21 13.07
C ALA A 295 -9.10 4.76 13.78
N TYR A 296 -10.26 5.06 13.20
CA TYR A 296 -11.51 4.49 13.69
C TYR A 296 -11.58 3.01 13.32
N ALA A 297 -11.65 2.16 14.33
CA ALA A 297 -11.52 0.72 14.20
C ALA A 297 -12.76 -0.03 14.73
N ALA A 298 -12.82 -1.30 14.38
CA ALA A 298 -13.70 -2.30 14.97
C ALA A 298 -12.84 -3.46 15.46
N GLY A 299 -13.24 -4.13 16.54
CA GLY A 299 -12.52 -5.31 16.99
C GLY A 299 -13.36 -6.29 17.80
N VAL A 300 -12.84 -7.50 17.91
CA VAL A 300 -13.43 -8.60 18.68
C VAL A 300 -12.30 -9.41 19.34
N GLN A 301 -12.53 -9.88 20.56
CA GLN A 301 -11.57 -10.70 21.29
C GLN A 301 -11.96 -12.18 21.22
N ALA A 302 -10.96 -13.04 21.09
CA ALA A 302 -11.08 -14.48 21.19
C ALA A 302 -9.92 -15.08 21.97
N ASN A 303 -10.22 -15.56 23.19
CA ASN A 303 -9.35 -16.41 24.02
C ASN A 303 -7.85 -16.12 23.85
N GLY A 304 -7.41 -14.93 24.24
CA GLY A 304 -6.01 -14.52 24.21
C GLY A 304 -5.52 -13.83 22.94
N VAL A 305 -6.38 -13.67 21.92
CA VAL A 305 -6.08 -12.88 20.71
C VAL A 305 -7.19 -11.88 20.43
N LYS A 306 -6.86 -10.71 19.91
CA LYS A 306 -7.79 -9.68 19.47
C LYS A 306 -7.66 -9.51 17.96
N LEU A 307 -8.79 -9.56 17.27
CA LEU A 307 -8.89 -9.15 15.87
C LEU A 307 -9.32 -7.69 15.83
N ILE A 308 -8.51 -6.85 15.19
CA ILE A 308 -8.80 -5.44 14.95
C ILE A 308 -8.90 -5.22 13.45
N THR A 309 -9.80 -4.35 13.04
CA THR A 309 -9.88 -3.89 11.67
C THR A 309 -10.13 -2.40 11.59
N TYR A 310 -9.38 -1.73 10.73
CA TYR A 310 -9.48 -0.30 10.48
C TYR A 310 -9.28 -0.04 8.98
N CYS A 311 -9.63 1.16 8.54
CA CYS A 311 -9.50 1.54 7.14
C CYS A 311 -8.21 2.34 6.92
N ALA A 312 -7.39 1.91 5.97
CA ALA A 312 -6.20 2.62 5.54
C ALA A 312 -6.56 3.82 4.63
N PRO A 313 -5.66 4.80 4.42
CA PRO A 313 -5.87 5.94 3.52
C PRO A 313 -6.34 5.56 2.11
N GLY A 314 -5.87 4.42 1.59
CA GLY A 314 -6.29 3.84 0.31
C GLY A 314 -7.73 3.27 0.27
N LYS A 315 -8.55 3.53 1.30
CA LYS A 315 -9.91 3.01 1.47
C LYS A 315 -9.98 1.49 1.44
N ARG A 316 -8.93 0.86 1.96
CA ARG A 316 -8.77 -0.59 2.09
C ARG A 316 -8.87 -1.00 3.55
N LEU A 317 -9.42 -2.19 3.79
CA LEU A 317 -9.62 -2.71 5.13
C LEU A 317 -8.39 -3.50 5.56
N ILE A 318 -7.71 -3.05 6.61
CA ILE A 318 -6.60 -3.79 7.23
C ILE A 318 -7.18 -4.69 8.32
N LEU A 319 -6.61 -5.89 8.47
CA LEU A 319 -6.86 -6.79 9.58
C LEU A 319 -5.58 -6.88 10.42
N LEU A 320 -5.72 -6.82 11.74
CA LEU A 320 -4.62 -6.89 12.68
C LEU A 320 -4.96 -7.91 13.77
N LEU A 321 -4.01 -8.79 14.09
CA LEU A 321 -4.12 -9.73 15.19
C LEU A 321 -3.13 -9.33 16.28
N GLU A 322 -3.63 -9.14 17.50
CA GLU A 322 -2.81 -8.77 18.67
C GLU A 322 -3.01 -9.79 19.78
N GLU A 323 -1.98 -10.05 20.58
CA GLU A 323 -2.16 -10.78 21.84
C GLU A 323 -3.06 -9.96 22.78
N SER A 324 -4.09 -10.60 23.34
CA SER A 324 -4.98 -9.93 24.28
C SER A 324 -4.28 -9.74 25.63
N PRO A 325 -4.49 -8.61 26.33
CA PRO A 325 -4.05 -8.44 27.72
C PRO A 325 -4.71 -9.44 28.68
N HIS A 326 -5.87 -9.99 28.31
CA HIS A 326 -6.67 -10.89 29.15
C HIS A 326 -6.62 -12.32 28.61
N GLY A 327 -5.74 -13.13 29.21
CA GLY A 327 -5.46 -14.51 28.83
C GLY A 327 -4.32 -14.58 27.82
N ALA A 328 -3.23 -15.26 28.17
CA ALA A 328 -2.10 -15.41 27.26
C ALA A 328 -2.42 -16.50 26.22
N TYR A 329 -2.33 -16.15 24.94
CA TYR A 329 -2.29 -17.18 23.91
C TYR A 329 -0.93 -17.89 24.02
N PRO A 330 -0.87 -19.21 24.25
CA PRO A 330 0.38 -19.88 24.58
C PRO A 330 1.41 -19.71 23.46
N GLN A 331 2.53 -19.05 23.73
CA GLN A 331 3.63 -18.86 22.77
C GLN A 331 3.15 -18.19 21.47
N PHE A 332 2.33 -17.14 21.59
CA PHE A 332 1.76 -16.43 20.45
C PHE A 332 2.80 -16.07 19.40
N GLN A 333 3.84 -15.33 19.81
CA GLN A 333 4.90 -14.87 18.91
C GLN A 333 5.65 -16.03 18.26
N GLU A 334 6.08 -17.03 19.02
CA GLU A 334 6.83 -18.15 18.48
C GLU A 334 6.02 -18.97 17.49
N ARG A 335 4.71 -19.15 17.74
CA ARG A 335 3.82 -19.88 16.85
C ARG A 335 3.51 -19.11 15.57
N VAL A 336 3.30 -17.80 15.69
CA VAL A 336 3.11 -16.93 14.53
C VAL A 336 4.38 -16.94 13.69
N LEU A 337 5.55 -16.66 14.28
CA LEU A 337 6.83 -16.65 13.57
C LEU A 337 7.13 -18.01 12.93
N GLN A 338 6.90 -19.14 13.61
CA GLN A 338 7.07 -20.46 13.03
C GLN A 338 6.05 -20.76 11.91
N GLY A 339 4.83 -20.24 12.02
CA GLY A 339 3.79 -20.43 11.02
C GLY A 339 3.98 -19.57 9.77
N LEU A 340 4.54 -18.38 9.95
CA LEU A 340 4.88 -17.46 8.88
C LEU A 340 6.22 -17.81 8.22
N SER A 341 7.14 -18.47 8.94
CA SER A 341 8.45 -18.90 8.42
C SER A 341 8.36 -20.06 7.41
N ASN A 342 7.17 -20.61 7.16
CA ASN A 342 6.94 -21.60 6.12
C ASN A 342 6.36 -20.90 4.87
N PRO A 343 7.21 -20.45 3.93
CA PRO A 343 6.75 -19.68 2.78
C PRO A 343 5.84 -20.54 1.90
N ILE A 344 4.65 -20.02 1.59
CA ILE A 344 3.86 -20.52 0.47
C ILE A 344 3.71 -19.38 -0.52
N GLY A 345 4.49 -19.45 -1.60
CA GLY A 345 4.29 -18.62 -2.78
C GLY A 345 5.54 -17.87 -3.17
N VAL A 346 5.82 -17.99 -4.46
CA VAL A 346 6.75 -17.20 -5.24
C VAL A 346 6.56 -15.68 -5.03
N GLY A 347 7.59 -14.96 -4.57
CA GLY A 347 7.69 -13.49 -4.73
C GLY A 347 7.21 -12.59 -3.59
N PHE A 348 7.40 -12.92 -2.30
CA PHE A 348 7.02 -12.04 -1.18
C PHE A 348 8.18 -11.72 -0.22
N ASP A 349 8.12 -10.50 0.34
CA ASP A 349 8.95 -9.97 1.44
C ASP A 349 9.32 -11.07 2.46
N PRO A 350 10.61 -11.23 2.81
CA PRO A 350 11.06 -12.24 3.79
C PRO A 350 10.43 -12.10 5.19
N SER A 351 9.81 -10.94 5.48
CA SER A 351 9.06 -10.66 6.71
C SER A 351 7.58 -11.03 6.63
N ALA A 352 7.11 -11.48 5.47
CA ALA A 352 5.73 -11.77 5.16
C ALA A 352 5.48 -13.29 5.01
N GLY A 353 4.49 -13.81 5.74
CA GLY A 353 4.04 -15.19 5.62
C GLY A 353 2.61 -15.29 5.10
N LYS A 354 2.19 -16.50 4.71
CA LYS A 354 0.80 -16.76 4.30
C LYS A 354 -0.08 -17.02 5.51
N MET A 355 -1.22 -16.35 5.57
CA MET A 355 -2.27 -16.64 6.54
C MET A 355 -3.57 -17.01 5.83
N LEU A 356 -4.16 -18.15 6.19
CA LEU A 356 -5.47 -18.55 5.69
C LEU A 356 -6.57 -18.04 6.61
N ILE A 357 -7.61 -17.45 6.02
CA ILE A 357 -8.82 -17.01 6.71
C ILE A 357 -9.95 -17.94 6.29
N ASN A 358 -10.32 -18.86 7.20
CA ASN A 358 -11.36 -19.86 6.97
C ASN A 358 -12.68 -19.45 7.62
N TYR A 359 -13.77 -19.48 6.87
CA TYR A 359 -15.08 -19.03 7.34
C TYR A 359 -16.04 -20.21 7.58
N SER A 360 -17.11 -19.99 8.35
CA SER A 360 -18.07 -21.05 8.69
C SER A 360 -18.87 -21.61 7.50
N ASN A 361 -18.96 -20.88 6.40
CA ASN A 361 -19.54 -21.37 5.13
C ASN A 361 -18.58 -22.28 4.33
N GLY A 362 -17.37 -22.54 4.83
CA GLY A 362 -16.33 -23.30 4.13
C GLY A 362 -15.52 -22.49 3.12
N ALA A 363 -15.80 -21.20 2.95
CA ALA A 363 -14.95 -20.31 2.17
C ALA A 363 -13.59 -20.15 2.86
N SER A 364 -12.55 -20.02 2.05
CA SER A 364 -11.19 -19.75 2.51
C SER A 364 -10.58 -18.66 1.66
N VAL A 365 -9.93 -17.69 2.29
CA VAL A 365 -9.16 -16.67 1.63
C VAL A 365 -7.71 -16.72 2.11
N ALA A 366 -6.76 -16.53 1.19
CA ALA A 366 -5.37 -16.26 1.53
C ALA A 366 -5.13 -14.77 1.79
N GLY A 367 -4.49 -14.45 2.91
CA GLY A 367 -3.93 -13.13 3.20
C GLY A 367 -2.40 -13.20 3.30
N THR A 368 -1.75 -12.08 3.00
CA THR A 368 -0.32 -11.86 3.31
C THR A 368 -0.22 -11.26 4.70
N ALA A 369 0.53 -11.91 5.59
CA ALA A 369 0.64 -11.57 7.00
C ALA A 369 2.06 -11.13 7.36
N TYR A 370 2.17 -9.99 8.03
CA TYR A 370 3.43 -9.38 8.46
C TYR A 370 3.47 -9.36 9.99
N PHE A 371 4.48 -9.97 10.59
CA PHE A 371 4.71 -9.86 12.03
C PHE A 371 5.42 -8.53 12.32
N GLN A 372 4.82 -7.70 13.17
CA GLN A 372 5.37 -6.42 13.59
C GLN A 372 6.16 -6.64 14.89
N GLU A 373 7.49 -6.56 14.81
CA GLU A 373 8.35 -6.88 15.96
C GLU A 373 8.21 -5.89 17.12
N LEU A 374 7.81 -4.65 16.83
CA LEU A 374 7.73 -3.55 17.81
C LEU A 374 6.57 -3.72 18.78
N ASP A 375 5.38 -4.03 18.28
CA ASP A 375 4.14 -4.16 19.07
C ASP A 375 3.69 -5.64 19.23
N GLY A 376 4.34 -6.56 18.52
CA GLY A 376 4.02 -7.99 18.52
C GLY A 376 2.73 -8.32 17.76
N SER A 377 2.21 -7.41 16.93
CA SER A 377 0.99 -7.62 16.16
C SER A 377 1.23 -8.35 14.83
N VAL A 378 0.17 -8.87 14.23
CA VAL A 378 0.20 -9.49 12.91
C VAL A 378 -0.74 -8.75 11.99
N ARG A 379 -0.17 -8.02 11.03
CA ARG A 379 -0.93 -7.30 10.00
C ARG A 379 -1.24 -8.23 8.84
N VAL A 380 -2.51 -8.42 8.51
CA VAL A 380 -2.97 -9.27 7.41
C VAL A 380 -3.61 -8.42 6.32
N THR A 381 -3.17 -8.61 5.07
CA THR A 381 -3.57 -7.83 3.90
C THR A 381 -3.86 -8.74 2.69
N ASP A 382 -4.39 -8.14 1.61
CA ASP A 382 -4.67 -8.83 0.35
C ASP A 382 -3.35 -9.19 -0.36
N PRO A 383 -3.15 -10.45 -0.77
CA PRO A 383 -1.93 -10.87 -1.46
C PRO A 383 -1.77 -10.22 -2.84
N ASN A 384 -2.82 -9.68 -3.45
CA ASN A 384 -2.74 -9.05 -4.77
C ASN A 384 -2.74 -7.52 -4.69
N ALA A 385 -2.80 -6.94 -3.49
CA ALA A 385 -2.92 -5.50 -3.33
C ALA A 385 -2.19 -5.00 -2.08
N GLN A 386 -1.12 -4.23 -2.31
CA GLN A 386 -0.45 -3.50 -1.23
C GLN A 386 -1.46 -2.56 -0.54
N GLY A 387 -1.59 -2.64 0.78
CA GLY A 387 -2.42 -1.73 1.58
C GLY A 387 -3.76 -2.24 2.10
N GLY A 388 -4.05 -3.54 2.03
CA GLY A 388 -5.20 -4.17 2.72
C GLY A 388 -6.29 -4.70 1.78
N PHE A 389 -7.37 -5.25 2.36
CA PHE A 389 -8.45 -5.88 1.61
C PHE A 389 -9.39 -4.88 0.94
N LEU A 390 -9.86 -5.24 -0.25
CA LEU A 390 -10.86 -4.45 -0.96
C LEU A 390 -12.20 -4.45 -0.20
N PRO A 391 -12.86 -3.30 -0.01
CA PRO A 391 -14.17 -3.22 0.65
C PRO A 391 -15.29 -4.05 0.01
N ALA A 392 -15.16 -4.34 -1.29
CA ALA A 392 -16.06 -5.20 -2.05
C ALA A 392 -15.53 -6.64 -2.23
N GLY A 393 -14.37 -6.95 -1.63
CA GLY A 393 -13.71 -8.26 -1.70
C GLY A 393 -14.45 -9.35 -0.92
N ALA A 394 -14.07 -10.60 -1.18
CA ALA A 394 -14.69 -11.77 -0.57
C ALA A 394 -14.46 -11.81 0.95
N GLU A 395 -13.33 -11.28 1.40
CA GLU A 395 -12.88 -11.26 2.79
C GLU A 395 -13.80 -10.40 3.64
N VAL A 396 -14.00 -9.16 3.17
CA VAL A 396 -14.88 -8.18 3.82
C VAL A 396 -16.33 -8.67 3.78
N PHE A 397 -16.74 -9.28 2.66
CA PHE A 397 -18.07 -9.87 2.55
C PHE A 397 -18.28 -10.99 3.59
N ASN A 398 -17.35 -11.93 3.69
CA ASN A 398 -17.47 -13.08 4.60
C ASN A 398 -17.32 -12.65 6.07
N LEU A 399 -16.43 -11.71 6.40
CA LEU A 399 -16.32 -11.14 7.75
C LEU A 399 -17.64 -10.52 8.25
N ILE A 400 -18.48 -10.02 7.34
CA ILE A 400 -19.76 -9.40 7.65
C ILE A 400 -20.93 -10.39 7.67
N LYS A 401 -20.84 -11.48 6.91
CA LYS A 401 -21.96 -12.41 6.66
C LYS A 401 -21.91 -13.68 7.49
N GLU A 402 -20.70 -14.17 7.74
CA GLU A 402 -20.51 -15.49 8.33
C GLU A 402 -20.58 -15.43 9.86
N SER A 403 -20.60 -16.60 10.49
CA SER A 403 -20.71 -16.72 11.95
C SER A 403 -19.34 -16.80 12.64
N THR A 404 -18.33 -17.35 11.97
CA THR A 404 -16.95 -17.41 12.46
C THR A 404 -15.94 -17.18 11.35
N ALA A 405 -14.76 -16.70 11.72
CA ALA A 405 -13.57 -16.65 10.87
C ALA A 405 -12.37 -17.18 11.66
N SER A 406 -11.58 -18.05 11.05
CA SER A 406 -10.41 -18.69 11.66
C SER A 406 -9.16 -18.29 10.88
N PHE A 407 -8.26 -17.56 11.54
CA PHE A 407 -6.98 -17.14 10.99
C PHE A 407 -5.96 -18.23 11.31
N SER A 408 -5.29 -18.77 10.30
CA SER A 408 -4.43 -19.94 10.45
C SER A 408 -3.12 -19.77 9.70
N ALA A 409 -2.04 -19.97 10.45
CA ALA A 409 -0.68 -20.15 9.97
C ALA A 409 -0.02 -21.16 10.92
N PRO A 410 -0.24 -22.49 10.73
CA PRO A 410 0.16 -23.49 11.71
C PRO A 410 1.65 -23.36 12.07
N PRO A 411 2.00 -23.31 13.37
CA PRO A 411 1.20 -23.78 14.51
C PRO A 411 0.32 -22.72 15.20
N PHE A 412 0.12 -21.57 14.58
CA PHE A 412 -0.85 -20.56 15.02
C PHE A 412 -2.24 -20.77 14.40
N GLN A 413 -3.27 -20.71 15.24
CA GLN A 413 -4.67 -20.60 14.79
C GLN A 413 -5.50 -19.81 15.81
N ALA A 414 -6.26 -18.82 15.32
CA ALA A 414 -7.19 -18.06 16.15
C ALA A 414 -8.55 -17.97 15.46
N THR A 415 -9.58 -18.45 16.16
CA THR A 415 -10.96 -18.43 15.67
C THR A 415 -11.75 -17.31 16.34
N PHE A 416 -12.45 -16.50 15.55
CA PHE A 416 -13.24 -15.36 16.02
C PHE A 416 -14.73 -15.55 15.70
N GLN A 417 -15.58 -15.07 16.61
CA GLN A 417 -17.02 -15.00 16.38
C GLN A 417 -17.36 -13.72 15.59
N LEU A 418 -18.26 -13.82 14.60
CA LEU A 418 -18.63 -12.71 13.71
C LEU A 418 -20.05 -12.17 13.98
N LYS A 419 -20.74 -12.64 15.01
CA LYS A 419 -22.00 -12.05 15.46
C LYS A 419 -21.77 -10.60 15.88
N GLY A 420 -22.41 -9.68 15.15
CA GLY A 420 -22.30 -8.24 15.36
C GLY A 420 -21.25 -7.56 14.47
N SER A 421 -20.42 -8.31 13.76
CA SER A 421 -19.37 -7.78 12.87
C SER A 421 -19.93 -6.82 11.83
N LYS A 422 -21.09 -7.15 11.24
CA LYS A 422 -21.76 -6.32 10.22
C LYS A 422 -21.86 -4.86 10.64
N ASN A 423 -22.39 -4.60 11.84
CA ASN A 423 -22.62 -3.23 12.27
C ASN A 423 -21.29 -2.52 12.55
N ALA A 424 -20.35 -3.22 13.19
CA ALA A 424 -19.06 -2.66 13.58
C ALA A 424 -18.16 -2.37 12.38
N ILE A 425 -17.98 -3.33 11.47
CA ILE A 425 -17.16 -3.19 10.26
C ILE A 425 -17.78 -2.18 9.29
N CYS A 426 -19.10 -2.19 9.12
CA CYS A 426 -19.74 -1.18 8.26
C CYS A 426 -19.64 0.24 8.83
N ALA A 427 -19.58 0.42 10.15
CA ALA A 427 -19.29 1.73 10.73
C ALA A 427 -17.90 2.23 10.35
N VAL A 428 -16.89 1.35 10.37
CA VAL A 428 -15.51 1.64 9.91
C VAL A 428 -15.49 2.02 8.43
N LEU A 429 -16.05 1.18 7.56
CA LEU A 429 -16.06 1.41 6.11
C LEU A 429 -16.83 2.68 5.72
N ASN A 430 -17.97 2.94 6.37
CA ASN A 430 -18.74 4.16 6.12
C ASN A 430 -17.98 5.41 6.53
N ARG A 431 -17.29 5.39 7.68
CA ARG A 431 -16.48 6.53 8.14
C ARG A 431 -15.27 6.78 7.22
N CYS A 432 -14.73 5.73 6.63
CA CYS A 432 -13.67 5.79 5.63
C CYS A 432 -14.14 6.29 4.24
N GLY A 433 -15.46 6.36 4.00
CA GLY A 433 -15.99 6.64 2.67
C GLY A 433 -15.68 5.54 1.64
N ALA A 434 -15.47 4.32 2.11
CA ALA A 434 -15.21 3.14 1.29
C ALA A 434 -16.53 2.58 0.73
N ALA A 435 -16.57 2.29 -0.57
CA ALA A 435 -17.74 1.73 -1.22
C ALA A 435 -17.83 0.22 -0.95
N ALA A 436 -18.59 -0.17 0.08
CA ALA A 436 -18.82 -1.57 0.43
C ALA A 436 -20.29 -1.96 0.19
N PRO A 437 -20.62 -2.67 -0.91
CA PRO A 437 -22.01 -3.05 -1.23
C PRO A 437 -22.70 -3.83 -0.11
N VAL A 438 -21.95 -4.64 0.64
CA VAL A 438 -22.45 -5.42 1.77
C VAL A 438 -22.92 -4.55 2.95
N CYS A 439 -22.41 -3.31 3.03
CA CYS A 439 -22.77 -2.29 4.02
C CYS A 439 -23.89 -1.36 3.56
N ALA A 440 -24.28 -1.42 2.28
CA ALA A 440 -25.41 -0.66 1.80
C ALA A 440 -26.66 -1.08 2.59
N GLN A 441 -27.29 -0.12 3.25
CA GLN A 441 -28.62 -0.34 3.78
C GLN A 441 -29.52 -0.69 2.60
N PRO A 442 -30.42 -1.69 2.72
CA PRO A 442 -31.42 -1.90 1.69
C PRO A 442 -32.12 -0.57 1.50
N LYS A 443 -32.05 -0.03 0.28
CA LYS A 443 -32.75 1.21 -0.09
C LYS A 443 -34.18 0.99 0.41
N PRO A 444 -34.68 1.79 1.38
CA PRO A 444 -35.99 1.53 1.95
C PRO A 444 -36.93 1.38 0.78
N ALA A 445 -37.57 0.21 0.69
CA ALA A 445 -38.55 -0.04 -0.37
C ALA A 445 -39.42 1.20 -0.38
N LEU A 446 -39.38 1.94 -1.49
CA LEU A 446 -40.14 3.18 -1.62
C LEU A 446 -41.52 2.83 -1.13
N ARG A 447 -41.95 3.46 -0.01
CA ARG A 447 -43.32 3.29 0.45
C ARG A 447 -44.19 3.49 -0.79
N PRO A 448 -45.24 2.70 -1.02
CA PRO A 448 -46.11 2.83 -2.20
C PRO A 448 -46.79 4.20 -2.40
N LYS A 449 -46.33 5.26 -1.72
CA LYS A 449 -46.83 6.63 -1.77
C LYS A 449 -45.97 7.61 -2.55
N ASP A 450 -44.81 7.22 -3.08
CA ASP A 450 -44.10 8.00 -4.11
C ASP A 450 -44.33 7.40 -5.51
N LYS A 451 -45.60 7.26 -5.90
CA LYS A 451 -45.90 7.50 -7.32
C LYS A 451 -45.52 8.95 -7.58
N PRO A 452 -44.64 9.27 -8.55
CA PRO A 452 -44.48 10.66 -8.95
C PRO A 452 -45.87 11.17 -9.32
N ARG A 453 -46.42 12.09 -8.52
CA ARG A 453 -47.59 12.85 -8.95
C ARG A 453 -47.18 13.46 -10.28
N GLY A 454 -47.88 13.08 -11.35
CA GLY A 454 -47.50 13.31 -12.74
C GLY A 454 -47.43 14.79 -13.14
N GLY A 455 -46.48 15.52 -12.57
CA GLY A 455 -46.07 16.85 -12.92
C GLY A 455 -44.87 16.79 -13.87
N CYS A 456 -44.83 17.74 -14.78
CA CYS A 456 -43.69 17.90 -15.69
C CYS A 456 -42.47 18.44 -14.94
N ARG A 457 -41.28 18.29 -15.51
CA ARG A 457 -40.05 18.85 -14.95
C ARG A 457 -40.17 20.37 -14.80
N ALA A 458 -39.40 20.97 -13.89
CA ALA A 458 -39.39 22.41 -13.67
C ALA A 458 -39.21 23.17 -15.00
N GLY A 459 -40.08 24.17 -15.24
CA GLY A 459 -40.10 24.94 -16.51
C GLY A 459 -40.92 24.31 -17.65
N GLN A 460 -41.47 23.11 -17.48
CA GLN A 460 -42.37 22.47 -18.44
C GLN A 460 -43.83 22.53 -17.96
N ILE A 461 -44.75 22.62 -18.92
CA ILE A 461 -46.19 22.51 -18.69
C ILE A 461 -46.72 21.24 -19.37
N LYS A 462 -47.77 20.66 -18.79
CA LYS A 462 -48.46 19.51 -19.36
C LYS A 462 -49.57 20.03 -20.27
N VAL A 463 -49.60 19.62 -21.54
CA VAL A 463 -50.69 19.92 -22.48
C VAL A 463 -51.11 18.62 -23.14
N ASP A 464 -52.38 18.25 -23.04
CA ASP A 464 -52.95 16.99 -23.55
C ASP A 464 -52.14 15.74 -23.16
N GLY A 465 -51.71 15.69 -21.89
CA GLY A 465 -50.97 14.55 -21.35
C GLY A 465 -49.46 14.57 -21.60
N LYS A 466 -48.96 15.44 -22.50
CA LYS A 466 -47.53 15.56 -22.83
C LYS A 466 -46.86 16.71 -22.09
N CYS A 467 -45.66 16.49 -21.58
CA CYS A 467 -44.83 17.53 -20.96
C CYS A 467 -43.97 18.24 -22.00
N MET A 468 -44.03 19.57 -22.04
CA MET A 468 -43.27 20.39 -22.98
C MET A 468 -42.99 21.79 -22.42
N SER A 469 -42.00 22.50 -22.97
CA SER A 469 -41.75 23.90 -22.58
C SER A 469 -42.93 24.79 -22.96
N ARG A 470 -43.04 25.95 -22.30
CA ARG A 470 -44.12 26.92 -22.60
C ARG A 470 -44.08 27.43 -24.05
N SER A 471 -42.89 27.58 -24.63
CA SER A 471 -42.71 27.93 -26.04
C SER A 471 -43.22 26.84 -26.97
N ASN A 472 -42.85 25.58 -26.72
CA ASN A 472 -43.29 24.43 -27.52
C ASN A 472 -44.80 24.21 -27.38
N ALA A 473 -45.39 24.50 -26.21
CA ALA A 473 -46.83 24.42 -26.01
C ALA A 473 -47.62 25.43 -26.85
N ILE A 474 -47.07 26.63 -27.09
CA ILE A 474 -47.70 27.63 -27.98
C ILE A 474 -47.68 27.12 -29.42
N GLY A 475 -46.56 26.56 -29.89
CA GLY A 475 -46.47 25.94 -31.21
C GLY A 475 -47.38 24.71 -31.36
N TYR A 476 -47.46 23.88 -30.31
CA TYR A 476 -48.29 22.67 -30.28
C TYR A 476 -49.79 22.97 -30.39
N CYS A 477 -50.28 24.04 -29.75
CA CYS A 477 -51.69 24.40 -29.83
C CYS A 477 -52.11 25.02 -31.18
N GLY A 478 -51.15 25.47 -31.99
CA GLY A 478 -51.42 26.10 -33.28
C GLY A 478 -51.91 27.57 -33.18
N PRO A 479 -51.98 28.26 -34.33
CA PRO A 479 -52.39 29.67 -34.39
C PRO A 479 -53.83 29.85 -33.91
N GLY A 480 -54.07 30.88 -33.09
CA GLY A 480 -55.39 31.17 -32.51
C GLY A 480 -55.71 30.46 -31.20
N TYR A 481 -54.84 29.57 -30.70
CA TYR A 481 -55.03 28.86 -29.44
C TYR A 481 -53.90 29.18 -28.43
N THR A 482 -54.15 28.95 -27.15
CA THR A 482 -53.17 29.13 -26.06
C THR A 482 -53.28 28.01 -25.03
N PRO A 483 -52.16 27.51 -24.46
CA PRO A 483 -52.21 26.46 -23.45
C PRO A 483 -52.70 27.01 -22.10
N ARG A 484 -53.84 26.54 -21.60
CA ARG A 484 -54.42 26.92 -20.29
C ARG A 484 -55.00 25.69 -19.59
N GLY A 485 -54.67 25.49 -18.32
CA GLY A 485 -55.22 24.38 -17.52
C GLY A 485 -54.92 22.98 -18.07
N GLY A 486 -53.86 22.85 -18.88
CA GLY A 486 -53.44 21.59 -19.49
C GLY A 486 -54.10 21.20 -20.81
N ARG A 487 -54.82 22.13 -21.44
CA ARG A 487 -55.43 21.97 -22.77
C ARG A 487 -55.16 23.20 -23.64
N CYS A 488 -55.29 23.03 -24.96
CA CYS A 488 -55.31 24.13 -25.90
C CYS A 488 -56.71 24.76 -25.93
N VAL A 489 -56.81 26.03 -25.52
CA VAL A 489 -58.07 26.79 -25.57
C VAL A 489 -57.98 27.87 -26.62
N LEU A 490 -59.09 28.17 -27.30
CA LEU A 490 -59.16 29.29 -28.23
C LEU A 490 -58.71 30.55 -27.49
N ARG A 491 -57.85 31.38 -28.09
CA ARG A 491 -57.65 32.73 -27.58
C ARG A 491 -59.03 33.39 -27.65
N SER A 492 -59.62 33.67 -26.49
CA SER A 492 -60.83 34.47 -26.41
C SER A 492 -60.61 35.69 -27.28
N GLN A 493 -61.51 35.94 -28.24
CA GLN A 493 -61.45 37.13 -29.07
C GLN A 493 -61.22 38.35 -28.19
N PRO A 494 -60.44 39.35 -28.66
CA PRO A 494 -60.26 40.58 -27.92
C PRO A 494 -61.67 41.09 -27.54
N GLN A 495 -61.85 41.43 -26.26
CA GLN A 495 -63.10 42.01 -25.79
C GLN A 495 -63.53 43.11 -26.76
N ALA A 496 -64.78 43.04 -27.23
CA ALA A 496 -65.36 44.09 -28.06
C ALA A 496 -65.06 45.46 -27.40
N PRO A 497 -64.61 46.46 -28.18
CA PRO A 497 -64.40 47.80 -27.65
C PRO A 497 -65.65 48.28 -26.91
N ARG A 498 -65.49 48.87 -25.72
CA ARG A 498 -66.62 49.47 -25.00
C ARG A 498 -67.17 50.63 -25.83
N CYS A 499 -68.42 50.49 -26.27
CA CYS A 499 -69.14 51.57 -26.91
C CYS A 499 -69.54 52.65 -25.90
N PRO A 500 -69.61 53.93 -26.31
CA PRO A 500 -70.21 55.00 -25.50
C PRO A 500 -71.65 54.67 -25.10
N ASN A 501 -72.12 55.27 -24.00
CA ASN A 501 -73.41 54.95 -23.38
C ASN A 501 -74.58 55.02 -24.38
N GLY A 502 -75.32 53.92 -24.49
CA GLY A 502 -76.52 53.77 -25.33
C GLY A 502 -76.32 52.94 -26.60
N LEU A 503 -75.06 52.65 -26.98
CA LEU A 503 -74.74 51.90 -28.20
C LEU A 503 -74.28 50.46 -27.88
N VAL A 504 -74.65 49.52 -28.75
CA VAL A 504 -74.22 48.11 -28.72
C VAL A 504 -73.21 47.83 -29.82
N TRP A 505 -72.23 46.95 -29.59
CA TRP A 505 -71.19 46.63 -30.57
C TRP A 505 -71.55 45.39 -31.38
N SER A 506 -71.48 45.47 -32.72
CA SER A 506 -71.44 44.29 -33.61
C SER A 506 -70.18 44.26 -34.47
N ALA A 507 -69.84 43.06 -34.94
CA ALA A 507 -68.65 42.85 -35.77
C ALA A 507 -68.80 43.39 -37.21
N GLN A 508 -70.03 43.56 -37.70
CA GLN A 508 -70.28 44.13 -39.03
C GLN A 508 -70.34 45.66 -39.03
N GLU A 509 -70.89 46.28 -37.98
CA GLU A 509 -71.25 47.72 -38.01
C GLU A 509 -70.55 48.56 -36.94
N GLY A 510 -69.86 47.93 -35.99
CA GLY A 510 -69.30 48.65 -34.85
C GLY A 510 -70.37 49.05 -33.83
N CYS A 511 -70.19 50.18 -33.15
CA CYS A 511 -71.13 50.68 -32.15
C CYS A 511 -72.37 51.32 -32.83
N HIS A 512 -73.56 50.77 -32.61
CA HIS A 512 -74.83 51.23 -33.19
C HIS A 512 -75.94 51.23 -32.12
N GLU A 513 -77.05 51.95 -32.38
CA GLU A 513 -78.21 52.00 -31.48
C GLU A 513 -79.01 50.69 -31.59
N ASP A 514 -79.59 50.20 -30.49
CA ASP A 514 -80.40 48.97 -30.45
C ASP A 514 -81.82 49.34 -30.94
N ASP A 515 -82.14 49.07 -32.21
CA ASP A 515 -83.44 49.35 -32.86
C ASP A 515 -84.60 48.47 -32.35
#